data_AF-A0A1F3CBC5-F1
#
_entry.id   AF-A0A1F3CBC5-F1
#
_cell.length_a   1.000
_cell.length_b   1.000
_cell.length_c   1.000
_cell.angle_alpha   90.00
_cell.angle_beta   90.00
_cell.angle_gamma   90.00
#
_symmetry.space_group_name_H-M   'P 1'
#
loop_
_entity.id
_entity.type
_entity.pdbx_description
1 polymer ?
#
loop_
_entity_poly.entity_id
_entity_poly.type
_entity_poly.pdbx_seq_one_letter_code
_entity_poly.pdbx_strand_id
1 'polypeptide(L)'
;MTKKLLAAMGVLSALVVGTFLLGSLRWHSLRQASPPRLEEVAWGAGPLLAGAAVVPLEPAPPVPVAGFARLHWMEEGRRDPVAVRALVVQESSCTVAFVSVEIMLVPGKLEQAVEKRLRDLNLDRLVLAATHTHAGPGGFWDDTFFERLATGPYDRAVFDHLVERSVRAVREAHAALEPAYLSVARGEAKALVRNRNGNEVDGRLVSARFDGRSGRTVGELVIFPSHATLLGGSNRLISGDWPGALMRGRKAPLLLFQGAVGDQTPNAQVGPGGPPENYARALEMRLAALERDRPDPWPELAVATASSILPPADAGASPPFLRRVAQNLMYGVLSERGRVMAVRLGSLTLLAIPGEPVAEVGRRWRAGAGEGSEVLSLAGDYLGYVETSDRMAEMAGETVHTYYGPELADRLAGTVQIAAEAVRPPRRYPAASRRQPRPVRTVPRRGRMRTVKRSAEVAQLTAGEPWCGRLASHAPRWITI
;
A
#
# COMPACT_ATOMS: atom_id res chain seq x y z
N MET A 1 -31.14 6.48 55.72
CA MET A 1 -30.32 7.50 55.03
C MET A 1 -30.65 8.88 55.60
N THR A 2 -29.67 9.70 55.94
CA THR A 2 -29.88 11.05 56.50
C THR A 2 -30.31 12.04 55.39
N LYS A 3 -31.13 13.06 55.72
CA LYS A 3 -31.57 14.10 54.75
C LYS A 3 -30.42 14.76 53.99
N LYS A 4 -29.24 14.91 54.63
CA LYS A 4 -28.02 15.44 54.02
C LYS A 4 -27.45 14.52 52.92
N LEU A 5 -27.50 13.20 53.13
CA LEU A 5 -27.05 12.22 52.14
C LEU A 5 -27.95 12.22 50.90
N LEU A 6 -29.27 12.32 51.10
CA LEU A 6 -30.24 12.44 50.00
C LEU A 6 -30.02 13.72 49.18
N ALA A 7 -29.77 14.86 49.83
CA ALA A 7 -29.46 16.11 49.15
C ALA A 7 -28.14 16.03 48.36
N ALA A 8 -27.09 15.44 48.94
CA ALA A 8 -25.80 15.25 48.26
C ALA A 8 -25.93 14.32 47.04
N MET A 9 -26.68 13.22 47.16
CA MET A 9 -26.98 12.34 46.02
C MET A 9 -27.77 13.08 44.93
N GLY A 10 -28.76 13.90 45.30
CA GLY A 10 -29.52 14.71 44.35
C GLY A 10 -28.65 15.69 43.55
N VAL A 11 -27.71 16.37 44.20
CA VAL A 11 -26.75 17.27 43.54
C VAL A 11 -25.82 16.50 42.61
N LEU A 12 -25.29 15.35 43.05
CA LEU A 12 -24.42 14.52 42.21
C LEU A 12 -25.17 13.99 40.98
N SER A 13 -26.41 13.53 41.14
CA SER A 13 -27.25 13.10 40.03
C SER A 13 -27.54 14.24 39.06
N ALA A 14 -27.86 15.44 39.55
CA ALA A 14 -28.07 16.61 38.69
C ALA A 14 -26.80 17.00 37.92
N LEU A 15 -25.62 16.91 38.54
CA LEU A 15 -24.34 17.15 37.87
C LEU A 15 -24.04 16.11 36.79
N VAL A 16 -24.26 14.82 37.09
CA VAL A 16 -24.05 13.74 36.10
C VAL A 16 -25.00 13.91 34.92
N VAL A 17 -26.29 14.14 35.17
CA VAL A 17 -27.29 14.36 34.13
C VAL A 17 -27.00 15.63 33.33
N GLY A 18 -26.66 16.74 34.00
CA GLY A 18 -26.30 18.00 33.35
C GLY A 18 -25.06 17.86 32.46
N THR A 19 -24.02 17.18 32.95
CA THR A 19 -22.80 16.91 32.18
C THR A 19 -23.08 16.00 30.98
N PHE A 20 -23.91 14.97 31.15
CA PHE A 20 -24.33 14.11 30.04
C PHE A 20 -25.15 14.87 28.99
N LEU A 21 -26.09 15.72 29.42
CA LEU A 21 -26.91 16.55 28.50
C LEU A 21 -26.02 17.51 27.70
N LEU A 22 -25.10 18.21 28.37
CA LEU A 22 -24.13 19.10 27.73
C LEU A 22 -23.19 18.34 26.78
N GLY A 23 -22.70 17.17 27.19
CA GLY A 23 -21.89 16.27 26.36
C GLY A 23 -22.64 15.68 25.17
N SER A 24 -23.97 15.60 25.26
CA SER A 24 -24.87 15.13 24.20
C SER A 24 -25.29 16.25 23.24
N LEU A 25 -24.90 17.50 23.50
CA LEU A 25 -25.01 18.57 22.51
C LEU A 25 -23.93 18.37 21.45
N ARG A 26 -24.24 18.69 20.20
CA ARG A 26 -23.25 18.65 19.12
C ARG A 26 -22.35 19.87 19.21
N TRP A 27 -21.07 19.67 19.49
CA TRP A 27 -20.10 20.78 19.61
C TRP A 27 -19.45 21.16 18.27
N HIS A 28 -19.54 20.27 17.28
CA HIS A 28 -18.84 20.41 16.00
C HIS A 28 -19.81 20.28 14.82
N SER A 29 -19.54 21.00 13.74
CA SER A 29 -20.31 20.88 12.50
C SER A 29 -20.23 19.46 11.92
N LEU A 30 -21.33 18.99 11.31
CA LEU A 30 -21.30 17.75 10.57
C LEU A 30 -20.33 17.86 9.40
N ARG A 31 -19.46 16.86 9.24
CA ARG A 31 -18.63 16.71 8.04
C ARG A 31 -19.55 16.48 6.85
N GLN A 32 -19.71 17.51 6.02
CA GLN A 32 -20.48 17.38 4.79
C GLN A 32 -19.78 16.42 3.85
N ALA A 33 -20.52 15.43 3.35
CA ALA A 33 -20.03 14.59 2.28
C ALA A 33 -19.65 15.48 1.10
N SER A 34 -18.49 15.21 0.51
CA SER A 34 -18.08 15.82 -0.75
C SER A 34 -17.73 14.71 -1.72
N PRO A 35 -17.91 14.92 -3.04
CA PRO A 35 -17.43 13.98 -4.03
C PRO A 35 -15.94 13.67 -3.81
N PRO A 36 -15.50 12.44 -4.08
CA PRO A 36 -14.10 12.08 -3.98
C PRO A 36 -13.29 12.94 -4.95
N ARG A 37 -12.08 13.34 -4.54
CA ARG A 37 -11.19 14.21 -5.31
C ARG A 37 -9.94 13.45 -5.71
N LEU A 38 -9.60 13.51 -6.99
CA LEU A 38 -8.31 13.07 -7.50
C LEU A 38 -7.25 14.11 -7.11
N GLU A 39 -6.19 13.68 -6.42
CA GLU A 39 -5.11 14.54 -5.92
C GLU A 39 -3.94 14.57 -6.90
N GLU A 40 -3.41 13.40 -7.23
CA GLU A 40 -2.17 13.23 -7.99
C GLU A 40 -2.30 12.04 -8.94
N VAL A 41 -1.64 12.13 -10.09
CA VAL A 41 -1.51 11.03 -11.05
C VAL A 41 -0.12 11.10 -11.69
N ALA A 42 0.58 9.96 -11.74
CA ALA A 42 1.84 9.82 -12.44
C ALA A 42 1.83 8.57 -13.32
N TRP A 43 2.50 8.67 -14.47
CA TRP A 43 2.57 7.63 -15.48
C TRP A 43 4.02 7.34 -15.84
N GLY A 44 4.36 6.06 -15.83
CA GLY A 44 5.58 5.51 -16.36
C GLY A 44 5.39 5.11 -17.82
N ALA A 45 6.49 5.10 -18.55
CA ALA A 45 6.56 4.53 -19.89
C ALA A 45 8.02 4.17 -20.17
N GLY A 46 8.37 2.89 -20.07
CA GLY A 46 9.74 2.47 -20.34
C GLY A 46 10.02 1.05 -19.87
N PRO A 47 11.27 0.57 -20.02
CA PRO A 47 11.67 -0.69 -19.42
C PRO A 47 11.52 -0.63 -17.90
N LEU A 48 11.00 -1.70 -17.31
CA LEU A 48 10.86 -1.80 -15.86
C LEU A 48 12.23 -1.98 -15.19
N LEU A 49 12.47 -1.17 -14.15
CA LEU A 49 13.49 -1.41 -13.17
C LEU A 49 12.84 -1.85 -11.85
N ALA A 50 13.50 -2.75 -11.13
CA ALA A 50 13.11 -3.11 -9.77
C ALA A 50 14.34 -3.27 -8.88
N GLY A 51 14.21 -2.93 -7.61
CA GLY A 51 15.22 -3.13 -6.59
C GLY A 51 14.55 -3.41 -5.25
N ALA A 52 15.11 -4.30 -4.45
CA ALA A 52 14.49 -4.73 -3.20
C ALA A 52 15.52 -4.85 -2.08
N ALA A 53 15.07 -4.60 -0.85
CA ALA A 53 15.90 -4.68 0.35
C ALA A 53 15.12 -5.22 1.55
N VAL A 54 15.86 -5.80 2.49
CA VAL A 54 15.35 -6.29 3.77
C VAL A 54 16.23 -5.71 4.87
N VAL A 55 15.64 -4.89 5.74
CA VAL A 55 16.33 -4.25 6.85
C VAL A 55 15.75 -4.82 8.15
N PRO A 56 16.55 -5.45 9.03
CA PRO A 56 16.07 -5.90 10.34
C PRO A 56 15.45 -4.75 11.11
N LEU A 57 14.31 -4.93 11.77
CA LEU A 57 13.63 -3.84 12.47
C LEU A 57 14.27 -3.60 13.83
N GLU A 58 14.39 -4.62 14.68
CA GLU A 58 15.20 -4.60 15.93
C GLU A 58 15.10 -3.31 16.78
N PRO A 59 13.92 -2.92 17.30
CA PRO A 59 13.83 -1.79 18.22
C PRO A 59 14.57 -2.10 19.53
N ALA A 60 14.98 -1.09 20.29
CA ALA A 60 15.64 -1.29 21.58
C ALA A 60 14.64 -1.85 22.62
N PRO A 61 14.93 -2.99 23.27
CA PRO A 61 14.04 -3.57 24.27
C PRO A 61 14.06 -2.77 25.59
N PRO A 62 12.98 -2.81 26.40
CA PRO A 62 11.70 -3.45 26.11
C PRO A 62 10.77 -2.54 25.31
N VAL A 63 10.04 -3.10 24.34
CA VAL A 63 8.92 -2.43 23.65
C VAL A 63 7.58 -3.12 23.95
N PRO A 64 6.44 -2.41 23.86
CA PRO A 64 5.13 -3.05 23.92
C PRO A 64 4.95 -4.10 22.81
N VAL A 65 4.12 -5.12 23.06
CA VAL A 65 3.62 -6.02 22.00
C VAL A 65 2.27 -5.51 21.51
N ALA A 66 2.19 -5.05 20.25
CA ALA A 66 0.97 -4.48 19.68
C ALA A 66 0.01 -5.56 19.16
N GLY A 67 -1.31 -5.33 19.25
CA GLY A 67 -2.30 -6.24 18.67
C GLY A 67 -3.54 -6.49 19.50
N PHE A 68 -3.37 -6.62 20.81
CA PHE A 68 -4.47 -6.94 21.72
C PHE A 68 -4.61 -5.84 22.75
N ALA A 69 -5.85 -5.47 23.08
CA ALA A 69 -6.17 -4.42 24.04
C ALA A 69 -5.76 -4.80 25.48
N ARG A 70 -4.46 -4.78 25.73
CA ARG A 70 -3.81 -5.10 27.00
C ARG A 70 -2.67 -4.13 27.22
N LEU A 71 -3.06 -2.95 27.69
CA LEU A 71 -2.32 -1.71 27.92
C LEU A 71 -0.87 -1.78 28.46
N HIS A 72 -0.41 -2.90 28.99
CA HIS A 72 0.81 -2.98 29.81
C HIS A 72 1.75 -4.12 29.42
N TRP A 73 1.51 -4.79 28.30
CA TRP A 73 2.35 -5.92 27.90
C TRP A 73 3.58 -5.46 27.16
N MET A 74 4.69 -5.42 27.89
CA MET A 74 6.03 -5.32 27.32
C MET A 74 6.47 -6.69 26.79
N GLU A 75 7.39 -6.68 25.81
CA GLU A 75 8.02 -7.90 25.33
C GLU A 75 8.74 -8.63 26.48
N GLU A 76 8.56 -9.95 26.56
CA GLU A 76 9.31 -10.84 27.47
C GLU A 76 10.48 -11.53 26.74
N GLY A 77 10.68 -11.19 25.46
CA GLY A 77 11.70 -11.76 24.60
C GLY A 77 11.28 -11.67 23.13
N ARG A 78 12.08 -12.30 22.27
CA ARG A 78 11.85 -12.32 20.83
C ARG A 78 11.82 -13.75 20.36
N ARG A 79 10.69 -14.16 19.77
CA ARG A 79 10.56 -15.47 19.14
C ARG A 79 11.29 -15.47 17.81
N ASP A 80 11.13 -14.39 17.04
CA ASP A 80 11.67 -14.25 15.70
C ASP A 80 12.19 -12.84 15.43
N PRO A 81 13.17 -12.68 14.54
CA PRO A 81 13.51 -11.36 14.02
C PRO A 81 12.37 -10.82 13.14
N VAL A 82 12.03 -9.56 13.36
CA VAL A 82 11.13 -8.75 12.54
C VAL A 82 11.94 -7.79 11.67
N ALA A 83 11.42 -7.41 10.51
CA ALA A 83 12.10 -6.60 9.51
C ALA A 83 11.14 -5.63 8.78
N VAL A 84 11.74 -4.62 8.15
CA VAL A 84 11.14 -3.79 7.12
C VAL A 84 11.62 -4.29 5.76
N ARG A 85 10.70 -4.47 4.82
CA ARG A 85 11.02 -4.90 3.45
C ARG A 85 10.53 -3.87 2.47
N ALA A 86 11.39 -3.47 1.54
CA ALA A 86 11.07 -2.49 0.52
C ALA A 86 11.29 -3.09 -0.87
N LEU A 87 10.42 -2.72 -1.80
CA LEU A 87 10.52 -2.97 -3.23
C LEU A 87 10.27 -1.65 -3.94
N VAL A 88 11.26 -1.15 -4.66
CA VAL A 88 11.14 0.03 -5.51
C VAL A 88 10.99 -0.46 -6.95
N VAL A 89 9.98 0.03 -7.63
CA VAL A 89 9.75 -0.20 -9.06
C VAL A 89 9.78 1.14 -9.79
N GLN A 90 10.39 1.16 -10.97
CA GLN A 90 10.55 2.39 -11.73
C GLN A 90 10.38 2.14 -13.23
N GLU A 91 9.66 3.05 -13.88
CA GLU A 91 9.62 3.20 -15.33
C GLU A 91 9.80 4.66 -15.71
N SER A 92 10.92 5.00 -16.35
CA SER A 92 11.25 6.36 -16.84
C SER A 92 10.97 7.47 -15.79
N SER A 93 9.78 8.08 -15.83
CA SER A 93 9.31 9.19 -15.00
C SER A 93 8.42 8.80 -13.83
N CYS A 94 8.15 7.51 -13.60
CA CYS A 94 7.32 7.04 -12.51
C CYS A 94 8.11 6.08 -11.62
N THR A 95 8.22 6.41 -10.32
CA THR A 95 8.93 5.63 -9.32
C THR A 95 8.01 5.39 -8.12
N VAL A 96 7.75 4.12 -7.81
CA VAL A 96 6.89 3.73 -6.69
C VAL A 96 7.67 2.84 -5.72
N ALA A 97 7.62 3.16 -4.43
CA ALA A 97 8.18 2.34 -3.36
C ALA A 97 7.05 1.64 -2.59
N PHE A 98 7.09 0.31 -2.56
CA PHE A 98 6.27 -0.51 -1.69
C PHE A 98 7.06 -0.90 -0.45
N VAL A 99 6.48 -0.74 0.73
CA VAL A 99 7.13 -1.08 2.00
C VAL A 99 6.18 -1.90 2.86
N SER A 100 6.62 -3.10 3.23
CA SER A 100 5.93 -3.99 4.16
C SER A 100 6.69 -4.02 5.49
N VAL A 101 6.01 -3.61 6.56
CA VAL A 101 6.56 -3.51 7.91
C VAL A 101 5.93 -4.58 8.80
N GLU A 102 6.75 -5.37 9.48
CA GLU A 102 6.28 -6.37 10.46
C GLU A 102 5.81 -5.73 11.77
N ILE A 103 4.73 -4.97 11.69
CA ILE A 103 3.98 -4.32 12.77
C ILE A 103 2.47 -4.54 12.57
N MET A 104 1.66 -4.06 13.52
CA MET A 104 0.21 -4.22 13.49
C MET A 104 -0.49 -3.29 12.49
N LEU A 105 -0.14 -2.02 12.39
CA LEU A 105 -0.80 -1.05 11.51
C LEU A 105 0.17 0.10 11.17
N VAL A 106 -0.21 0.95 10.21
CA VAL A 106 0.54 2.15 9.85
C VAL A 106 -0.29 3.40 10.15
N PRO A 107 0.09 4.22 11.14
CA PRO A 107 -0.52 5.54 11.33
C PRO A 107 -0.08 6.50 10.22
N GLY A 108 -0.94 7.39 9.75
CA GLY A 108 -0.60 8.33 8.68
C GLY A 108 0.61 9.23 8.99
N LYS A 109 0.83 9.58 10.26
CA LYS A 109 2.04 10.31 10.71
C LYS A 109 3.34 9.53 10.42
N LEU A 110 3.31 8.20 10.47
CA LEU A 110 4.48 7.36 10.19
C LEU A 110 4.84 7.41 8.71
N GLU A 111 3.86 7.23 7.80
CA GLU A 111 4.11 7.35 6.36
C GLU A 111 4.62 8.75 6.01
N GLN A 112 3.98 9.81 6.52
CA GLN A 112 4.40 11.19 6.27
C GLN A 112 5.85 11.47 6.73
N ALA A 113 6.26 10.91 7.87
CA ALA A 113 7.62 11.05 8.37
C ALA A 113 8.65 10.33 7.48
N VAL A 114 8.31 9.14 6.97
CA VAL A 114 9.15 8.39 6.02
C VAL A 114 9.24 9.13 4.69
N GLU A 115 8.10 9.54 4.13
CA GLU A 115 8.01 10.29 2.87
C GLU A 115 8.83 11.58 2.93
N LYS A 116 8.74 12.34 4.04
CA LYS A 116 9.53 13.57 4.23
C LYS A 116 11.05 13.33 4.14
N ARG A 117 11.54 12.18 4.60
CA ARG A 117 12.97 11.81 4.59
C ARG A 117 13.44 11.17 3.27
N LEU A 118 12.52 10.93 2.33
CA LEU A 118 12.79 10.33 1.02
C LEU A 118 12.52 11.30 -0.14
N ARG A 119 12.22 12.57 0.14
CA ARG A 119 11.93 13.60 -0.89
C ARG A 119 13.03 13.73 -1.94
N ASP A 120 14.28 13.51 -1.56
CA ASP A 120 15.44 13.54 -2.45
C ASP A 120 15.44 12.40 -3.48
N LEU A 121 14.72 11.29 -3.24
CA LEU A 121 14.57 10.20 -4.21
C LEU A 121 13.51 10.50 -5.28
N ASN A 122 12.73 11.58 -5.14
CA ASN A 122 11.65 11.97 -6.06
C ASN A 122 10.71 10.81 -6.40
N LEU A 123 10.29 10.05 -5.38
CA LEU A 123 9.27 9.00 -5.55
C LEU A 123 7.94 9.67 -5.92
N ASP A 124 7.26 9.14 -6.93
CA ASP A 124 5.87 9.52 -7.24
C ASP A 124 4.92 8.97 -6.17
N ARG A 125 5.26 7.83 -5.57
CA ARG A 125 4.49 7.28 -4.46
C ARG A 125 5.29 6.40 -3.51
N LEU A 126 4.99 6.55 -2.23
CA LEU A 126 5.28 5.58 -1.18
C LEU A 126 3.98 4.87 -0.79
N VAL A 127 4.00 3.54 -0.79
CA VAL A 127 2.95 2.69 -0.23
C VAL A 127 3.54 1.99 0.99
N LEU A 128 3.33 2.57 2.18
CA LEU A 128 3.79 1.98 3.43
C LEU A 128 2.64 1.21 4.08
N ALA A 129 2.83 -0.10 4.31
CA ALA A 129 1.80 -0.95 4.88
C ALA A 129 2.33 -1.92 5.94
N ALA A 130 1.42 -2.35 6.82
CA ALA A 130 1.70 -3.32 7.87
C ALA A 130 1.37 -4.75 7.42
N THR A 131 2.14 -5.74 7.91
CA THR A 131 1.75 -7.16 7.77
C THR A 131 0.58 -7.54 8.67
N HIS A 132 0.23 -6.66 9.61
CA HIS A 132 -0.81 -6.86 10.61
C HIS A 132 -0.50 -7.95 11.63
N THR A 133 0.78 -8.14 11.96
CA THR A 133 1.15 -9.05 13.07
C THR A 133 0.70 -8.47 14.41
N HIS A 134 -0.03 -9.28 15.18
CA HIS A 134 -0.40 -8.99 16.58
C HIS A 134 0.68 -9.44 17.58
N ALA A 135 1.89 -9.71 17.09
CA ALA A 135 3.08 -10.01 17.88
C ALA A 135 4.25 -9.07 17.53
N GLY A 136 4.00 -7.99 16.79
CA GLY A 136 5.00 -7.00 16.42
C GLY A 136 5.27 -5.97 17.52
N PRO A 137 6.33 -5.16 17.38
CA PRO A 137 6.63 -4.08 18.32
C PRO A 137 5.54 -2.99 18.25
N GLY A 138 5.14 -2.50 19.42
CA GLY A 138 4.21 -1.40 19.63
C GLY A 138 4.88 -0.08 20.01
N GLY A 139 4.14 0.83 20.65
CA GLY A 139 4.66 2.10 21.18
C GLY A 139 4.96 3.17 20.13
N PHE A 140 4.44 3.03 18.91
CA PHE A 140 4.77 3.93 17.81
C PHE A 140 3.67 4.90 17.41
N TRP A 141 2.49 4.84 18.04
CA TRP A 141 1.38 5.72 17.71
C TRP A 141 1.14 6.73 18.83
N ASP A 142 1.52 7.98 18.58
CA ASP A 142 1.25 9.15 19.43
C ASP A 142 -0.24 9.54 19.35
N ASP A 143 -1.06 8.73 20.02
CA ASP A 143 -2.50 8.90 20.16
C ASP A 143 -3.00 8.20 21.43
N THR A 144 -3.42 8.99 22.43
CA THR A 144 -3.83 8.46 23.73
C THR A 144 -4.96 7.41 23.70
N PHE A 145 -5.79 7.38 22.65
CA PHE A 145 -6.82 6.36 22.49
C PHE A 145 -6.21 5.05 21.97
N PHE A 146 -5.36 5.13 20.96
CA PHE A 146 -4.72 3.95 20.34
C PHE A 146 -3.52 3.39 21.10
N GLU A 147 -2.85 4.19 21.93
CA GLU A 147 -1.89 3.72 22.93
C GLU A 147 -2.53 2.68 23.86
N ARG A 148 -3.80 2.91 24.24
CA ARG A 148 -4.53 2.03 25.16
C ARG A 148 -5.12 0.81 24.48
N LEU A 149 -5.63 0.96 23.27
CA LEU A 149 -6.40 -0.10 22.63
C LEU A 149 -5.57 -1.04 21.75
N ALA A 150 -4.41 -0.58 21.26
CA ALA A 150 -3.76 -1.26 20.15
C ALA A 150 -2.23 -1.33 20.28
N THR A 151 -1.56 -0.19 20.46
CA THR A 151 -0.11 -0.10 20.31
C THR A 151 0.68 -0.12 21.61
N GLY A 152 0.06 0.12 22.77
CA GLY A 152 0.78 0.32 24.03
C GLY A 152 1.32 1.75 24.18
N PRO A 153 1.94 2.10 25.33
CA PRO A 153 2.42 3.44 25.62
C PRO A 153 3.35 3.98 24.52
N TYR A 154 3.13 5.21 24.07
CA TYR A 154 3.95 5.81 23.03
C TYR A 154 5.39 6.04 23.50
N ASP A 155 6.34 5.64 22.68
CA ASP A 155 7.76 5.95 22.79
C ASP A 155 8.25 6.54 21.46
N ARG A 156 8.64 7.81 21.51
CA ARG A 156 9.19 8.51 20.35
C ARG A 156 10.42 7.82 19.77
N ALA A 157 11.26 7.18 20.59
CA ALA A 157 12.43 6.46 20.10
C ALA A 157 12.02 5.28 19.20
N VAL A 158 10.93 4.58 19.54
CA VAL A 158 10.40 3.48 18.70
C VAL A 158 9.83 4.02 17.39
N PHE A 159 9.10 5.14 17.44
CA PHE A 159 8.62 5.80 16.22
C PHE A 159 9.76 6.26 15.30
N ASP A 160 10.74 6.98 15.84
CA ASP A 160 11.88 7.50 15.08
C ASP A 160 12.72 6.34 14.49
N HIS A 161 12.82 5.22 15.22
CA HIS A 161 13.47 4.00 14.75
C HIS A 161 12.71 3.35 13.58
N LEU A 162 11.38 3.19 13.67
CA LEU A 162 10.57 2.70 12.55
C LEU A 162 10.73 3.57 11.29
N VAL A 163 10.76 4.89 11.47
CA VAL A 163 11.01 5.83 10.37
C VAL A 163 12.39 5.58 9.76
N GLU A 164 13.44 5.49 10.59
CA GLU A 164 14.81 5.25 10.13
C GLU A 164 14.95 3.93 9.37
N ARG A 165 14.43 2.82 9.90
CA ARG A 165 14.51 1.50 9.24
C ARG A 165 13.72 1.47 7.94
N SER A 166 12.54 2.11 7.87
CA SER A 166 11.77 2.24 6.63
C SER A 166 12.48 3.07 5.57
N VAL A 167 13.03 4.24 5.95
CA VAL A 167 13.82 5.08 5.04
C VAL A 167 15.03 4.32 4.51
N ARG A 168 15.74 3.61 5.39
CA ARG A 168 16.88 2.79 5.01
C ARG A 168 16.50 1.69 4.02
N ALA A 169 15.42 0.95 4.28
CA ALA A 169 14.95 -0.10 3.38
C ALA A 169 14.64 0.44 1.98
N VAL A 170 13.94 1.57 1.89
CA VAL A 170 13.63 2.21 0.59
C VAL A 170 14.89 2.67 -0.12
N ARG A 171 15.85 3.27 0.59
CA ARG A 171 17.12 3.71 -0.02
C ARG A 171 17.97 2.55 -0.53
N GLU A 172 18.07 1.47 0.25
CA GLU A 172 18.78 0.26 -0.18
C GLU A 172 18.10 -0.38 -1.39
N ALA A 173 16.76 -0.46 -1.40
CA ALA A 173 15.99 -0.97 -2.53
C ALA A 173 16.16 -0.09 -3.78
N HIS A 174 16.11 1.24 -3.63
CA HIS A 174 16.32 2.19 -4.73
C HIS A 174 17.76 2.10 -5.28
N ALA A 175 18.77 1.99 -4.42
CA ALA A 175 20.16 1.82 -4.84
C ALA A 175 20.41 0.49 -5.59
N ALA A 176 19.56 -0.51 -5.37
CA ALA A 176 19.63 -1.83 -5.98
C ALA A 176 18.78 -1.96 -7.27
N LEU A 177 18.28 -0.86 -7.83
CA LEU A 177 17.48 -0.89 -9.06
C LEU A 177 18.24 -1.52 -10.22
N GLU A 178 17.67 -2.58 -10.79
CA GLU A 178 18.16 -3.24 -11.99
C GLU A 178 17.02 -3.55 -12.97
N PRO A 179 17.31 -3.76 -14.28
CA PRO A 179 16.28 -4.14 -15.24
C PRO A 179 15.55 -5.42 -14.82
N ALA A 180 14.22 -5.35 -14.80
CA ALA A 180 13.35 -6.41 -14.30
C ALA A 180 12.20 -6.73 -15.26
N TYR A 181 11.64 -7.92 -15.09
CA TYR A 181 10.48 -8.43 -15.83
C TYR A 181 9.39 -8.77 -14.82
N LEU A 182 8.17 -8.29 -15.05
CA LEU A 182 7.02 -8.54 -14.20
C LEU A 182 6.27 -9.80 -14.64
N SER A 183 6.03 -10.72 -13.71
CA SER A 183 5.09 -11.81 -13.89
C SER A 183 4.05 -11.78 -12.77
N VAL A 184 2.77 -11.74 -13.14
CA VAL A 184 1.65 -11.78 -12.18
C VAL A 184 1.03 -13.17 -12.15
N ALA A 185 0.72 -13.66 -10.96
CA ALA A 185 0.00 -14.90 -10.70
C ALA A 185 -1.23 -14.59 -9.84
N ARG A 186 -2.34 -15.29 -10.12
CA ARG A 186 -3.59 -15.16 -9.37
C ARG A 186 -4.15 -16.55 -9.09
N GLY A 187 -4.68 -16.73 -7.90
CA GLY A 187 -5.36 -17.97 -7.51
C GLY A 187 -6.09 -17.82 -6.18
N GLU A 188 -6.37 -18.94 -5.54
CA GLU A 188 -7.06 -18.98 -4.25
C GLU A 188 -6.44 -20.01 -3.29
N ALA A 189 -6.44 -19.68 -2.00
CA ALA A 189 -6.07 -20.54 -0.89
C ALA A 189 -7.14 -20.55 0.21
N LYS A 190 -8.41 -20.73 -0.18
CA LYS A 190 -9.59 -20.73 0.72
C LYS A 190 -9.47 -21.69 1.92
N ALA A 191 -8.77 -22.82 1.78
CA ALA A 191 -8.58 -23.76 2.89
C ALA A 191 -7.75 -23.19 4.05
N LEU A 192 -6.94 -22.15 3.81
CA LEU A 192 -6.10 -21.52 4.83
C LEU A 192 -6.80 -20.37 5.55
N VAL A 193 -7.95 -19.91 5.07
CA VAL A 193 -8.66 -18.75 5.62
C VAL A 193 -10.06 -19.16 6.04
N ARG A 194 -10.59 -18.54 7.08
CA ARG A 194 -12.00 -18.60 7.43
C ARG A 194 -12.51 -17.22 7.75
N ASN A 195 -13.80 -17.01 7.51
CA ASN A 195 -14.50 -15.85 8.01
C ASN A 195 -14.77 -16.03 9.52
N ARG A 196 -14.52 -15.00 10.34
CA ARG A 196 -14.76 -15.05 11.79
C ARG A 196 -16.24 -15.22 12.15
N ASN A 197 -17.11 -14.70 11.30
CA ASN A 197 -18.55 -14.57 11.53
C ASN A 197 -19.37 -15.53 10.64
N GLY A 198 -18.72 -16.47 9.95
CA GLY A 198 -19.39 -17.44 9.06
C GLY A 198 -19.84 -16.87 7.71
N ASN A 199 -19.44 -15.65 7.37
CA ASN A 199 -19.74 -15.02 6.09
C ASN A 199 -18.75 -15.45 4.99
N GLU A 200 -18.67 -14.71 3.89
CA GLU A 200 -17.82 -15.06 2.75
C GLU A 200 -16.32 -15.15 3.12
N VAL A 201 -15.68 -16.20 2.62
CA VAL A 201 -14.23 -16.43 2.78
C VAL A 201 -13.52 -15.82 1.60
N ASP A 202 -12.71 -14.79 1.85
CA ASP A 202 -11.78 -14.26 0.85
C ASP A 202 -10.50 -15.10 0.91
N GLY A 203 -10.36 -16.01 -0.05
CA GLY A 203 -9.16 -16.83 -0.20
C GLY A 203 -8.23 -16.32 -1.29
N ARG A 204 -8.43 -15.12 -1.84
CA ARG A 204 -7.68 -14.65 -3.01
C ARG A 204 -6.19 -14.55 -2.70
N LEU A 205 -5.39 -15.05 -3.62
CA LEU A 205 -3.94 -15.07 -3.53
C LEU A 205 -3.37 -14.45 -4.81
N VAL A 206 -2.67 -13.34 -4.66
CA VAL A 206 -2.03 -12.63 -5.77
C VAL A 206 -0.53 -12.56 -5.53
N SER A 207 0.25 -12.81 -6.57
CA SER A 207 1.70 -12.66 -6.57
C SER A 207 2.14 -11.83 -7.77
N ALA A 208 2.95 -10.80 -7.54
CA ALA A 208 3.68 -10.06 -8.56
C ALA A 208 5.18 -10.27 -8.34
N ARG A 209 5.83 -10.99 -9.24
CA ARG A 209 7.27 -11.32 -9.16
C ARG A 209 8.06 -10.49 -10.15
N PHE A 210 9.19 -9.99 -9.70
CA PHE A 210 10.13 -9.18 -10.47
C PHE A 210 11.42 -9.96 -10.64
N ASP A 211 11.67 -10.46 -11.85
CA ASP A 211 12.89 -11.22 -12.16
C ASP A 211 13.86 -10.33 -12.93
N GLY A 212 15.16 -10.36 -12.58
CA GLY A 212 16.20 -9.63 -13.29
C GLY A 212 16.61 -10.34 -14.58
N ARG A 213 17.46 -9.68 -15.39
CA ARG A 213 17.96 -10.25 -16.67
C ARG A 213 18.64 -11.62 -16.55
N SER A 214 19.23 -11.92 -15.38
CA SER A 214 19.87 -13.21 -15.10
C SER A 214 18.87 -14.35 -14.78
N GLY A 215 17.57 -14.04 -14.70
CA GLY A 215 16.54 -14.96 -14.21
C GLY A 215 16.45 -15.06 -12.69
N ARG A 216 17.30 -14.33 -11.95
CA ARG A 216 17.22 -14.21 -10.49
C ARG A 216 16.02 -13.34 -10.11
N THR A 217 15.22 -13.78 -9.15
CA THR A 217 14.17 -12.95 -8.56
C THR A 217 14.78 -11.79 -7.77
N VAL A 218 14.46 -10.56 -8.18
CA VAL A 218 14.78 -9.31 -7.49
C VAL A 218 13.92 -9.16 -6.24
N GLY A 219 12.62 -9.37 -6.40
CA GLY A 219 11.65 -9.34 -5.33
C GLY A 219 10.29 -9.90 -5.74
N GLU A 220 9.45 -10.19 -4.76
CA GLU A 220 8.08 -10.66 -4.97
C GLU A 220 7.12 -9.94 -4.01
N LEU A 221 6.02 -9.41 -4.55
CA LEU A 221 4.91 -8.88 -3.78
C LEU A 221 3.80 -9.94 -3.72
N VAL A 222 3.30 -10.23 -2.52
CA VAL A 222 2.19 -11.16 -2.30
C VAL A 222 1.06 -10.47 -1.54
N ILE A 223 -0.18 -10.69 -1.98
CA ILE A 223 -1.38 -10.25 -1.28
C ILE A 223 -2.17 -11.47 -0.85
N PHE A 224 -2.48 -11.54 0.44
CA PHE A 224 -3.31 -12.60 1.00
C PHE A 224 -4.06 -12.11 2.25
N PRO A 225 -5.39 -12.20 2.32
CA PRO A 225 -6.20 -11.69 3.44
C PRO A 225 -6.30 -12.72 4.57
N SER A 226 -5.41 -12.67 5.54
CA SER A 226 -5.50 -13.53 6.73
C SER A 226 -4.88 -12.84 7.95
N HIS A 227 -5.70 -12.56 8.97
CA HIS A 227 -5.22 -11.92 10.21
C HIS A 227 -4.00 -12.65 10.78
N ALA A 228 -2.94 -11.91 11.12
CA ALA A 228 -1.72 -12.50 11.66
C ALA A 228 -1.80 -12.63 13.19
N THR A 229 -2.61 -13.60 13.61
CA THR A 229 -3.00 -13.84 15.01
C THR A 229 -2.79 -15.29 15.47
N LEU A 230 -1.95 -16.10 14.79
CA LEU A 230 -1.76 -17.51 15.14
C LEU A 230 -1.10 -17.70 16.51
N LEU A 231 -0.24 -16.77 16.92
CA LEU A 231 0.39 -16.81 18.24
C LEU A 231 -0.58 -16.48 19.40
N GLY A 232 -1.74 -15.91 19.07
CA GLY A 232 -2.83 -15.67 20.02
C GLY A 232 -2.57 -14.53 21.02
N GLY A 233 -3.65 -14.14 21.70
CA GLY A 233 -3.65 -12.99 22.62
C GLY A 233 -3.00 -13.23 23.98
N SER A 234 -2.25 -14.32 24.18
CA SER A 234 -1.44 -14.58 25.38
C SER A 234 0.06 -14.50 25.11
N ASN A 235 0.50 -14.33 23.86
CA ASN A 235 1.91 -14.19 23.49
C ASN A 235 2.54 -12.88 24.04
N ARG A 236 3.81 -12.95 24.45
CA ARG A 236 4.66 -11.81 24.84
C ARG A 236 5.97 -11.70 24.06
N LEU A 237 6.15 -12.56 23.07
CA LEU A 237 7.38 -12.62 22.32
C LEU A 237 7.22 -11.86 21.01
N ILE A 238 8.17 -10.98 20.68
CA ILE A 238 8.16 -10.32 19.37
C ILE A 238 8.27 -11.36 18.26
N SER A 239 7.37 -11.25 17.28
CA SER A 239 7.32 -12.11 16.10
C SER A 239 6.59 -11.45 14.95
N GLY A 240 7.00 -11.79 13.73
CA GLY A 240 6.25 -11.48 12.52
C GLY A 240 5.03 -12.37 12.27
N ASP A 241 4.73 -13.32 13.17
CA ASP A 241 3.70 -14.36 13.00
C ASP A 241 3.86 -15.09 11.64
N TRP A 242 2.77 -15.56 11.02
CA TRP A 242 2.84 -16.28 9.75
C TRP A 242 3.34 -15.41 8.59
N PRO A 243 3.05 -14.08 8.51
CA PRO A 243 3.66 -13.23 7.50
C PRO A 243 5.18 -13.25 7.57
N GLY A 244 5.73 -13.10 8.77
CA GLY A 244 7.16 -13.11 8.99
C GLY A 244 7.79 -14.45 8.67
N ALA A 245 7.15 -15.54 9.09
CA ALA A 245 7.59 -16.89 8.77
C ALA A 245 7.63 -17.13 7.25
N LEU A 246 6.61 -16.68 6.50
CA LEU A 246 6.58 -16.75 5.04
C LEU A 246 7.73 -15.96 4.43
N MET A 247 7.88 -14.69 4.82
CA MET A 247 8.88 -13.80 4.21
C MET A 247 10.33 -14.21 4.55
N ARG A 248 10.60 -14.70 5.77
CA ARG A 248 11.93 -15.21 6.16
C ARG A 248 12.29 -16.52 5.48
N GLY A 249 11.31 -17.31 5.06
CA GLY A 249 11.52 -18.60 4.38
C GLY A 249 12.07 -18.50 2.96
N ARG A 250 12.27 -17.29 2.41
CA ARG A 250 12.59 -17.05 1.01
C ARG A 250 14.01 -16.51 0.82
N LYS A 251 14.68 -16.96 -0.25
CA LYS A 251 16.01 -16.47 -0.64
C LYS A 251 15.98 -15.06 -1.22
N ALA A 252 14.97 -14.77 -2.04
CA ALA A 252 14.74 -13.43 -2.59
C ALA A 252 13.80 -12.65 -1.65
N PRO A 253 13.93 -11.32 -1.55
CA PRO A 253 12.99 -10.49 -0.79
C PRO A 253 11.54 -10.74 -1.21
N LEU A 254 10.69 -11.11 -0.24
CA LEU A 254 9.24 -11.20 -0.41
C LEU A 254 8.57 -10.18 0.50
N LEU A 255 7.65 -9.39 -0.05
CA LEU A 255 6.81 -8.46 0.69
C LEU A 255 5.40 -9.04 0.73
N LEU A 256 4.90 -9.32 1.93
CA LEU A 256 3.50 -9.65 2.13
C LEU A 256 2.71 -8.38 2.45
N PHE A 257 1.57 -8.24 1.80
CA PHE A 257 0.52 -7.30 2.17
C PHE A 257 -0.79 -8.02 2.45
N GLN A 258 -1.60 -7.44 3.31
CA GLN A 258 -2.93 -7.97 3.61
C GLN A 258 -3.92 -7.60 2.51
N GLY A 259 -4.79 -8.55 2.16
CA GLY A 259 -5.97 -8.28 1.31
C GLY A 259 -7.12 -7.66 2.11
N ALA A 260 -8.37 -7.93 1.73
CA ALA A 260 -9.54 -7.58 2.54
C ALA A 260 -9.63 -8.45 3.81
N VAL A 261 -8.84 -8.06 4.82
CA VAL A 261 -8.52 -8.90 5.99
C VAL A 261 -9.54 -8.76 7.12
N GLY A 262 -10.43 -7.77 7.06
CA GLY A 262 -11.26 -7.31 8.17
C GLY A 262 -12.03 -8.42 8.88
N ASP A 263 -12.57 -9.42 8.20
CA ASP A 263 -13.27 -10.54 8.83
C ASP A 263 -12.59 -11.90 8.57
N GLN A 264 -11.35 -11.88 8.08
CA GLN A 264 -10.61 -13.06 7.62
C GLN A 264 -9.49 -13.44 8.60
N THR A 265 -9.48 -14.70 9.04
CA THR A 265 -8.49 -15.23 9.99
C THR A 265 -8.00 -16.62 9.56
N PRO A 266 -6.82 -17.08 10.03
CA PRO A 266 -6.34 -18.42 9.75
C PRO A 266 -7.37 -19.50 10.11
N ASN A 267 -7.56 -20.43 9.19
CA ASN A 267 -8.46 -21.56 9.41
C ASN A 267 -7.76 -22.68 10.17
N ALA A 268 -7.89 -22.69 11.50
CA ALA A 268 -7.31 -23.75 12.35
C ALA A 268 -8.04 -25.11 12.23
N GLN A 269 -9.24 -25.17 11.63
CA GLN A 269 -10.02 -26.42 11.52
C GLN A 269 -9.62 -27.24 10.28
N VAL A 270 -9.32 -26.57 9.16
CA VAL A 270 -8.99 -27.20 7.88
C VAL A 270 -7.54 -26.91 7.46
N GLY A 271 -7.02 -25.76 7.85
CA GLY A 271 -5.65 -25.36 7.58
C GLY A 271 -4.63 -26.06 8.47
N PRO A 272 -3.34 -25.82 8.21
CA PRO A 272 -2.27 -26.40 9.01
C PRO A 272 -2.38 -25.88 10.45
N GLY A 273 -2.51 -26.80 11.41
CA GLY A 273 -2.38 -26.48 12.82
C GLY A 273 -0.94 -26.23 13.26
N GLY A 274 -0.78 -25.78 14.50
CA GLY A 274 0.51 -25.59 15.14
C GLY A 274 1.12 -24.20 14.89
N PRO A 275 2.46 -24.08 14.85
CA PRO A 275 3.13 -22.80 14.85
C PRO A 275 3.01 -22.08 13.49
N PRO A 276 3.25 -20.75 13.44
CA PRO A 276 3.11 -19.94 12.23
C PRO A 276 3.86 -20.45 10.99
N GLU A 277 4.97 -21.17 11.16
CA GLU A 277 5.77 -21.74 10.07
C GLU A 277 5.01 -22.81 9.28
N ASN A 278 4.11 -23.56 9.93
CA ASN A 278 3.29 -24.54 9.22
C ASN A 278 2.31 -23.86 8.27
N TYR A 279 1.72 -22.75 8.71
CA TYR A 279 0.85 -21.91 7.89
C TYR A 279 1.60 -21.30 6.72
N ALA A 280 2.76 -20.70 6.99
CA ALA A 280 3.65 -20.16 5.97
C ALA A 280 4.04 -21.20 4.92
N ARG A 281 4.38 -22.43 5.33
CA ARG A 281 4.74 -23.51 4.39
C ARG A 281 3.56 -23.92 3.51
N ALA A 282 2.35 -24.03 4.06
CA ALA A 282 1.17 -24.38 3.27
C ALA A 282 0.80 -23.28 2.27
N LEU A 283 0.94 -22.02 2.67
CA LEU A 283 0.73 -20.88 1.78
C LEU A 283 1.80 -20.83 0.69
N GLU A 284 3.07 -21.09 1.02
CA GLU A 284 4.16 -21.17 0.05
C GLU A 284 3.91 -22.28 -0.99
N MET A 285 3.41 -23.45 -0.57
CA MET A 285 3.01 -24.51 -1.51
C MET A 285 1.92 -24.04 -2.48
N ARG A 286 0.97 -23.21 -2.00
CA ARG A 286 -0.05 -22.62 -2.87
C ARG A 286 0.50 -21.54 -3.79
N LEU A 287 1.40 -20.68 -3.31
CA LEU A 287 2.09 -19.69 -4.12
C LEU A 287 2.93 -20.33 -5.24
N ALA A 288 3.66 -21.39 -4.92
CA ALA A 288 4.49 -22.12 -5.89
C ALA A 288 3.67 -22.83 -6.97
N ALA A 289 2.40 -23.16 -6.69
CA ALA A 289 1.49 -23.82 -7.62
C ALA A 289 0.72 -22.85 -8.54
N LEU A 290 0.86 -21.53 -8.36
CA LEU A 290 0.17 -20.56 -9.19
C LEU A 290 0.74 -20.51 -10.61
N GLU A 291 -0.15 -20.46 -11.59
CA GLU A 291 0.22 -20.14 -12.96
C GLU A 291 0.54 -18.65 -13.08
N ARG A 292 1.65 -18.33 -13.75
CA ARG A 292 2.15 -16.95 -13.91
C ARG A 292 1.99 -16.50 -15.34
N ASP A 293 1.58 -15.24 -15.49
CA ASP A 293 1.63 -14.51 -16.74
C ASP A 293 3.06 -14.50 -17.30
N ARG A 294 3.18 -14.42 -18.63
CA ARG A 294 4.47 -14.29 -19.30
C ARG A 294 5.24 -13.08 -18.75
N PRO A 295 6.55 -13.19 -18.48
CA PRO A 295 7.34 -12.06 -17.99
C PRO A 295 7.26 -10.85 -18.94
N ASP A 296 6.82 -9.71 -18.42
CA ASP A 296 6.66 -8.46 -19.15
C ASP A 296 7.81 -7.49 -18.80
N PRO A 297 8.67 -7.11 -19.76
CA PRO A 297 9.72 -6.11 -19.56
C PRO A 297 9.23 -4.66 -19.62
N TRP A 298 8.00 -4.42 -20.09
CA TRP A 298 7.39 -3.10 -20.28
C TRP A 298 5.95 -3.04 -19.72
N PRO A 299 5.72 -3.45 -18.45
CA PRO A 299 4.40 -3.43 -17.87
C PRO A 299 3.98 -2.00 -17.53
N GLU A 300 2.81 -1.55 -17.98
CA GLU A 300 2.29 -0.22 -17.63
C GLU A 300 2.40 0.08 -16.13
N LEU A 301 3.25 1.03 -15.75
CA LEU A 301 3.35 1.57 -14.40
C LEU A 301 2.58 2.89 -14.33
N ALA A 302 1.59 2.97 -13.45
CA ALA A 302 0.89 4.23 -13.18
C ALA A 302 0.46 4.28 -11.71
N VAL A 303 0.39 5.48 -11.15
CA VAL A 303 -0.10 5.69 -9.80
C VAL A 303 -1.05 6.87 -9.75
N ALA A 304 -2.12 6.73 -8.97
CA ALA A 304 -3.03 7.81 -8.67
C ALA A 304 -3.39 7.83 -7.19
N THR A 305 -3.56 9.03 -6.66
CA THR A 305 -4.02 9.27 -5.29
C THR A 305 -5.35 9.99 -5.35
N ALA A 306 -6.33 9.49 -4.60
CA ALA A 306 -7.60 10.14 -4.41
C ALA A 306 -7.95 10.25 -2.93
N SER A 307 -8.77 11.23 -2.57
CA SER A 307 -9.25 11.40 -1.21
C SER A 307 -10.74 11.70 -1.13
N SER A 308 -11.36 11.35 -0.02
CA SER A 308 -12.72 11.75 0.34
C SER A 308 -12.80 12.23 1.78
N ILE A 309 -13.80 13.05 2.08
CA ILE A 309 -14.13 13.45 3.44
C ILE A 309 -14.81 12.26 4.13
N LEU A 310 -14.23 11.81 5.25
CA LEU A 310 -14.72 10.67 6.00
C LEU A 310 -16.03 10.98 6.74
N PRO A 311 -16.83 9.96 7.08
CA PRO A 311 -17.99 10.17 7.94
C PRO A 311 -17.55 10.75 9.29
N PRO A 312 -18.48 11.29 10.09
CA PRO A 312 -18.18 11.56 11.49
C PRO A 312 -17.80 10.26 12.21
N ALA A 313 -17.10 10.41 13.34
CA ALA A 313 -16.83 9.30 14.23
C ALA A 313 -18.16 8.61 14.62
N ASP A 314 -18.16 7.29 14.67
CA ASP A 314 -19.26 6.50 15.23
C ASP A 314 -18.65 5.22 15.77
N ALA A 315 -18.06 5.32 16.96
CA ALA A 315 -17.39 4.19 17.57
C ALA A 315 -18.41 3.08 17.85
N GLY A 316 -18.38 1.99 17.06
CA GLY A 316 -19.39 0.94 17.11
C GLY A 316 -19.48 0.23 18.46
N ALA A 317 -18.41 0.24 19.25
CA ALA A 317 -18.41 -0.23 20.64
C ALA A 317 -19.23 0.65 21.62
N SER A 318 -19.62 1.87 21.23
CA SER A 318 -20.30 2.82 22.12
C SER A 318 -21.82 2.55 22.19
N PRO A 319 -22.41 2.48 23.41
CA PRO A 319 -23.85 2.43 23.58
C PRO A 319 -24.55 3.59 22.86
N PRO A 320 -25.73 3.39 22.24
CA PRO A 320 -26.39 4.43 21.43
C PRO A 320 -26.53 5.79 22.12
N PHE A 321 -26.83 5.79 23.43
CA PHE A 321 -26.98 7.02 24.21
C PHE A 321 -25.66 7.76 24.49
N LEU A 322 -24.50 7.09 24.39
CA LEU A 322 -23.18 7.68 24.56
C LEU A 322 -22.50 8.06 23.24
N ARG A 323 -23.01 7.62 22.08
CA ARG A 323 -22.38 7.85 20.76
C ARG A 323 -22.09 9.31 20.48
N ARG A 324 -22.98 10.23 20.90
CA ARG A 324 -22.78 11.67 20.71
C ARG A 324 -21.63 12.22 21.56
N VAL A 325 -21.50 11.77 22.80
CA VAL A 325 -20.40 12.13 23.68
C VAL A 325 -19.09 11.60 23.09
N ALA A 326 -19.05 10.33 22.68
CA ALA A 326 -17.90 9.72 22.03
C ALA A 326 -17.52 10.47 20.73
N GLN A 327 -18.50 10.82 19.90
CA GLN A 327 -18.32 11.65 18.70
C GLN A 327 -17.62 12.97 18.99
N ASN A 328 -18.05 13.67 20.03
CA ASN A 328 -17.45 14.95 20.42
C ASN A 328 -16.01 14.78 20.92
N LEU A 329 -15.74 13.72 21.70
CA LEU A 329 -14.41 13.46 22.26
C LEU A 329 -13.41 12.93 21.22
N MET A 330 -13.88 12.21 20.21
CA MET A 330 -13.05 11.69 19.12
C MET A 330 -12.85 12.69 17.98
N TYR A 331 -13.50 13.86 18.05
CA TYR A 331 -13.35 14.91 17.07
C TYR A 331 -11.91 15.46 17.07
N GLY A 332 -11.23 15.41 15.92
CA GLY A 332 -9.83 15.81 15.76
C GLY A 332 -8.79 14.74 16.12
N VAL A 333 -9.22 13.62 16.73
CA VAL A 333 -8.38 12.43 16.95
C VAL A 333 -8.36 11.56 15.68
N LEU A 334 -9.53 11.31 15.12
CA LEU A 334 -9.70 10.55 13.88
C LEU A 334 -9.47 11.41 12.63
N SER A 335 -8.81 10.84 11.63
CA SER A 335 -8.58 11.44 10.32
C SER A 335 -9.86 12.02 9.71
N GLU A 336 -9.72 13.18 9.06
CA GLU A 336 -10.85 13.84 8.38
C GLU A 336 -11.02 13.37 6.94
N ARG A 337 -9.91 12.92 6.36
CA ARG A 337 -9.81 12.51 4.96
C ARG A 337 -9.26 11.10 4.89
N GLY A 338 -9.90 10.26 4.10
CA GLY A 338 -9.39 8.95 3.72
C GLY A 338 -8.70 9.07 2.39
N ARG A 339 -7.43 8.70 2.33
CA ARG A 339 -6.65 8.68 1.09
C ARG A 339 -6.56 7.24 0.58
N VAL A 340 -6.88 7.04 -0.69
CA VAL A 340 -6.69 5.77 -1.39
C VAL A 340 -5.66 5.97 -2.48
N MET A 341 -4.78 5.00 -2.65
CA MET A 341 -3.82 5.00 -3.76
C MET A 341 -4.12 3.81 -4.67
N ALA A 342 -4.16 4.06 -5.98
CA ALA A 342 -4.20 3.01 -6.99
C ALA A 342 -2.82 2.93 -7.65
N VAL A 343 -2.19 1.75 -7.66
CA VAL A 343 -0.94 1.51 -8.37
C VAL A 343 -1.16 0.43 -9.42
N ARG A 344 -1.02 0.77 -10.69
CA ARG A 344 -1.06 -0.17 -11.81
C ARG A 344 0.35 -0.70 -12.09
N LEU A 345 0.43 -2.02 -12.24
CA LEU A 345 1.60 -2.80 -12.59
C LEU A 345 1.20 -3.82 -13.67
N GLY A 346 1.22 -3.41 -14.94
CA GLY A 346 0.80 -4.24 -16.06
C GLY A 346 -0.65 -4.70 -15.92
N SER A 347 -0.89 -6.02 -15.75
CA SER A 347 -2.23 -6.59 -15.60
C SER A 347 -2.83 -6.42 -14.19
N LEU A 348 -2.05 -5.98 -13.21
CA LEU A 348 -2.45 -5.85 -11.81
C LEU A 348 -2.68 -4.38 -11.44
N THR A 349 -3.78 -4.10 -10.74
CA THR A 349 -4.01 -2.79 -10.10
C THR A 349 -4.14 -3.01 -8.60
N LEU A 350 -3.22 -2.43 -7.81
CA LEU A 350 -3.24 -2.48 -6.36
C LEU A 350 -4.00 -1.29 -5.81
N LEU A 351 -4.97 -1.55 -4.94
CA LEU A 351 -5.77 -0.55 -4.25
C LEU A 351 -5.28 -0.46 -2.80
N ALA A 352 -4.40 0.48 -2.52
CA ALA A 352 -3.88 0.71 -1.16
C ALA A 352 -4.94 1.42 -0.31
N ILE A 353 -5.46 0.72 0.70
CA ILE A 353 -6.55 1.16 1.56
C ILE A 353 -6.04 1.38 2.99
N PRO A 354 -6.36 2.53 3.62
CA PRO A 354 -5.99 2.82 5.00
C PRO A 354 -6.96 2.18 6.01
N GLY A 355 -7.17 0.87 5.97
CA GLY A 355 -8.09 0.21 6.90
C GLY A 355 -8.18 -1.29 6.73
N GLU A 356 -9.11 -1.91 7.46
CA GLU A 356 -9.38 -3.35 7.45
C GLU A 356 -10.77 -3.63 6.87
N PRO A 357 -10.93 -3.59 5.53
CA PRO A 357 -12.20 -3.92 4.91
C PRO A 357 -12.53 -5.40 5.08
N VAL A 358 -13.80 -5.68 5.41
CA VAL A 358 -14.33 -7.04 5.35
C VAL A 358 -14.33 -7.56 3.91
N ALA A 359 -14.36 -8.87 3.74
CA ALA A 359 -14.29 -9.52 2.43
C ALA A 359 -15.33 -8.98 1.44
N GLU A 360 -16.55 -8.71 1.92
CA GLU A 360 -17.63 -8.15 1.11
C GLU A 360 -17.31 -6.76 0.57
N VAL A 361 -16.83 -5.86 1.41
CA VAL A 361 -16.41 -4.51 1.01
C VAL A 361 -15.26 -4.60 0.00
N GLY A 362 -14.27 -5.45 0.28
CA GLY A 362 -13.15 -5.68 -0.64
C GLY A 362 -13.61 -6.21 -2.01
N ARG A 363 -14.56 -7.15 -2.04
CA ARG A 363 -15.16 -7.65 -3.29
C ARG A 363 -15.87 -6.56 -4.08
N ARG A 364 -16.68 -5.72 -3.41
CA ARG A 364 -17.38 -4.58 -4.04
C ARG A 364 -16.39 -3.57 -4.63
N TRP A 365 -15.33 -3.22 -3.90
CA TRP A 365 -14.31 -2.28 -4.37
C TRP A 365 -13.51 -2.81 -5.56
N ARG A 366 -13.12 -4.09 -5.56
CA ARG A 366 -12.48 -4.72 -6.73
C ARG A 366 -13.38 -4.69 -7.96
N ALA A 367 -14.67 -5.00 -7.78
CA ALA A 367 -15.64 -4.95 -8.88
C ALA A 367 -15.80 -3.54 -9.47
N GLY A 368 -15.84 -2.50 -8.62
CA GLY A 368 -15.89 -1.10 -9.06
C GLY A 368 -14.60 -0.61 -9.72
N ALA A 369 -13.44 -1.05 -9.22
CA ALA A 369 -12.12 -0.69 -9.75
C ALA A 369 -11.80 -1.35 -11.10
N GLY A 370 -12.43 -2.49 -11.41
CA GLY A 370 -12.29 -3.20 -12.67
C GLY A 370 -11.39 -4.44 -12.58
N GLU A 371 -11.36 -5.21 -13.68
CA GLU A 371 -10.62 -6.47 -13.75
C GLU A 371 -9.13 -6.30 -13.45
N GLY A 372 -8.54 -7.27 -12.77
CA GLY A 372 -7.14 -7.24 -12.36
C GLY A 372 -6.87 -6.40 -11.10
N SER A 373 -7.90 -5.78 -10.50
CA SER A 373 -7.75 -5.03 -9.25
C SER A 373 -7.69 -5.93 -8.01
N GLU A 374 -6.83 -5.58 -7.07
CA GLU A 374 -6.71 -6.27 -5.78
C GLU A 374 -6.58 -5.26 -4.63
N VAL A 375 -7.17 -5.59 -3.48
CA VAL A 375 -7.09 -4.75 -2.27
C VAL A 375 -5.77 -4.99 -1.56
N LEU A 376 -5.09 -3.91 -1.20
CA LEU A 376 -3.92 -3.88 -0.33
C LEU A 376 -4.29 -3.07 0.91
N SER A 377 -4.62 -3.75 2.00
CA SER A 377 -5.11 -3.12 3.23
C SER A 377 -3.98 -2.65 4.14
N LEU A 378 -4.34 -1.89 5.17
CA LEU A 378 -3.43 -1.37 6.20
C LEU A 378 -2.29 -0.51 5.63
N ALA A 379 -2.59 0.29 4.62
CA ALA A 379 -1.62 1.09 3.89
C ALA A 379 -1.88 2.60 4.02
N GLY A 380 -0.82 3.35 4.30
CA GLY A 380 -0.76 4.81 4.31
C GLY A 380 -1.46 5.55 5.45
N ASP A 381 -2.47 4.96 6.07
CA ASP A 381 -3.08 5.41 7.32
C ASP A 381 -3.88 4.24 7.93
N TYR A 382 -4.51 4.47 9.09
CA TYR A 382 -5.38 3.47 9.72
C TYR A 382 -6.71 4.06 10.15
N LEU A 383 -7.78 3.65 9.47
CA LEU A 383 -9.16 4.06 9.72
C LEU A 383 -9.96 3.04 10.54
N GLY A 384 -9.32 1.95 10.97
CA GLY A 384 -9.98 0.82 11.62
C GLY A 384 -10.69 -0.10 10.63
N TYR A 385 -11.67 -0.84 11.15
CA TYR A 385 -12.49 -1.77 10.40
C TYR A 385 -13.43 -1.05 9.42
N VAL A 386 -13.56 -1.58 8.21
CA VAL A 386 -14.50 -1.08 7.19
C VAL A 386 -15.54 -2.15 6.91
N GLU A 387 -16.70 -1.99 7.55
CA GLU A 387 -17.85 -2.89 7.48
C GLU A 387 -18.92 -2.34 6.53
N THR A 388 -19.84 -3.20 6.07
CA THR A 388 -20.98 -2.77 5.25
C THR A 388 -21.97 -1.93 6.06
N SER A 389 -22.61 -0.96 5.40
CA SER A 389 -23.66 -0.11 5.99
C SER A 389 -24.76 -0.93 6.67
N ASP A 390 -25.17 -2.02 6.04
CA ASP A 390 -26.26 -2.89 6.49
C ASP A 390 -25.90 -3.60 7.79
N ARG A 391 -24.69 -4.18 7.88
CA ARG A 391 -24.21 -4.84 9.10
C ARG A 391 -23.96 -3.86 10.24
N MET A 392 -23.53 -2.64 9.91
CA MET A 392 -23.40 -1.58 10.90
C MET A 392 -24.74 -1.15 11.49
N ALA A 393 -25.82 -1.16 10.68
CA ALA A 393 -27.18 -0.92 11.18
C ALA A 393 -27.66 -2.02 12.13
N GLU A 394 -27.26 -3.27 11.88
CA GLU A 394 -27.59 -4.44 12.71
C GLU A 394 -26.66 -4.65 13.92
N MET A 395 -25.60 -3.85 14.06
CA MET A 395 -24.51 -4.07 15.01
C MET A 395 -23.89 -5.48 14.95
N ALA A 396 -23.78 -6.02 13.75
CA ALA A 396 -23.28 -7.37 13.48
C ALA A 396 -21.81 -7.36 12.99
N GLY A 397 -21.20 -8.54 12.93
CA GLY A 397 -19.87 -8.72 12.35
C GLY A 397 -18.79 -7.90 13.05
N GLU A 398 -18.03 -7.12 12.27
CA GLU A 398 -16.91 -6.34 12.79
C GLU A 398 -17.34 -4.93 13.28
N THR A 399 -18.65 -4.64 13.30
CA THR A 399 -19.19 -3.31 13.64
C THR A 399 -18.64 -2.77 14.96
N VAL A 400 -18.48 -3.62 15.98
CA VAL A 400 -17.97 -3.21 17.30
C VAL A 400 -16.54 -2.64 17.26
N HIS A 401 -15.78 -2.91 16.20
CA HIS A 401 -14.40 -2.46 16.01
C HIS A 401 -14.28 -1.27 15.04
N THR A 402 -15.40 -0.73 14.57
CA THR A 402 -15.44 0.45 13.68
C THR A 402 -15.33 1.76 14.45
N TYR A 403 -14.69 2.77 13.84
CA TYR A 403 -14.52 4.11 14.41
C TYR A 403 -15.34 5.19 13.73
N TYR A 404 -15.79 4.93 12.49
CA TYR A 404 -16.53 5.88 11.67
C TYR A 404 -17.95 5.37 11.40
N GLY A 405 -18.84 6.28 11.04
CA GLY A 405 -20.22 5.94 10.68
C GLY A 405 -20.38 4.96 9.50
N PRO A 406 -21.61 4.44 9.30
CA PRO A 406 -21.95 3.38 8.35
C PRO A 406 -21.64 3.70 6.88
N GLU A 407 -21.42 4.97 6.55
CA GLU A 407 -21.08 5.44 5.21
C GLU A 407 -19.59 5.26 4.86
N LEU A 408 -18.74 4.75 5.78
CA LEU A 408 -17.29 4.67 5.56
C LEU A 408 -16.96 3.86 4.29
N ALA A 409 -17.55 2.68 4.15
CA ALA A 409 -17.32 1.81 3.01
C ALA A 409 -17.71 2.47 1.67
N ASP A 410 -18.86 3.15 1.65
CA ASP A 410 -19.41 3.79 0.45
C ASP A 410 -18.62 5.05 0.05
N ARG A 411 -18.20 5.87 1.02
CA ARG A 411 -17.35 7.05 0.76
C ARG A 411 -15.99 6.64 0.20
N LEU A 412 -15.41 5.56 0.73
CA LEU A 412 -14.17 5.01 0.19
C LEU A 412 -14.38 4.34 -1.17
N ALA A 413 -15.53 3.73 -1.44
CA ALA A 413 -15.82 3.10 -2.74
C ALA A 413 -15.71 4.09 -3.90
N GLY A 414 -16.28 5.29 -3.76
CA GLY A 414 -16.12 6.34 -4.77
C GLY A 414 -14.67 6.79 -4.94
N THR A 415 -13.92 6.84 -3.83
CA THR A 415 -12.49 7.20 -3.84
C THR A 415 -11.64 6.15 -4.56
N VAL A 416 -11.89 4.87 -4.28
CA VAL A 416 -11.29 3.72 -4.96
C VAL A 416 -11.55 3.78 -6.45
N GLN A 417 -12.81 4.03 -6.85
CA GLN A 417 -13.19 4.04 -8.25
C GLN A 417 -12.45 5.13 -9.02
N ILE A 418 -12.42 6.37 -8.53
CA ILE A 418 -11.75 7.46 -9.26
C ILE A 418 -10.23 7.27 -9.33
N ALA A 419 -9.60 6.71 -8.27
CA ALA A 419 -8.17 6.40 -8.29
C ALA A 419 -7.87 5.29 -9.30
N ALA A 420 -8.66 4.21 -9.30
CA ALA A 420 -8.50 3.10 -10.22
C ALA A 420 -8.74 3.53 -11.68
N GLU A 421 -9.74 4.36 -11.94
CA GLU A 421 -10.01 4.92 -13.27
C GLU A 421 -8.87 5.80 -13.77
N ALA A 422 -8.25 6.60 -12.89
CA ALA A 422 -7.15 7.49 -13.24
C ALA A 422 -5.86 6.76 -13.65
N VAL A 423 -5.68 5.49 -13.26
CA VAL A 423 -4.55 4.65 -13.68
C VAL A 423 -4.90 3.66 -14.79
N ARG A 424 -6.15 3.66 -15.31
CA ARG A 424 -6.49 2.81 -16.46
C ARG A 424 -5.83 3.35 -17.71
N PRO A 425 -5.24 2.49 -18.55
CA PRO A 425 -4.59 2.94 -19.77
C PRO A 425 -5.62 3.68 -20.63
N PRO A 426 -5.23 4.81 -21.25
CA PRO A 426 -6.13 5.52 -22.14
C PRO A 426 -6.61 4.55 -23.22
N ARG A 427 -7.93 4.52 -23.48
CA ARG A 427 -8.51 3.69 -24.53
C ARG A 427 -7.71 3.89 -25.81
N ARG A 428 -6.91 2.89 -26.20
CA ARG A 428 -6.35 2.84 -27.55
C ARG A 428 -7.56 2.72 -28.46
N TYR A 429 -7.98 3.84 -29.08
CA TYR A 429 -8.81 3.75 -30.27
C TYR A 429 -8.11 2.74 -31.19
N PRO A 430 -8.81 1.72 -31.71
CA PRO A 430 -8.20 0.79 -32.63
C PRO A 430 -7.53 1.65 -33.69
N ALA A 431 -6.21 1.51 -33.82
CA ALA A 431 -5.43 2.28 -34.76
C ALA A 431 -6.17 2.17 -36.10
N ALA A 432 -6.76 3.29 -36.56
CA ALA A 432 -7.40 3.36 -37.85
C ALA A 432 -6.41 2.69 -38.79
N SER A 433 -6.84 1.55 -39.34
CA SER A 433 -6.01 0.54 -39.99
C SER A 433 -4.79 1.24 -40.59
N ARG A 434 -3.59 1.01 -40.04
CA ARG A 434 -2.36 1.39 -40.74
C ARG A 434 -2.48 0.68 -42.09
N ARG A 435 -2.99 1.37 -43.11
CA ARG A 435 -3.01 0.89 -44.48
C ARG A 435 -1.56 0.61 -44.75
N GLN A 436 -1.22 -0.67 -44.83
CA GLN A 436 0.07 -1.08 -45.35
C GLN A 436 0.28 -0.27 -46.63
N PRO A 437 1.40 0.46 -46.78
CA PRO A 437 1.70 1.08 -48.05
C PRO A 437 1.68 -0.04 -49.09
N ARG A 438 0.78 0.06 -50.07
CA ARG A 438 0.68 -0.90 -51.17
C ARG A 438 2.08 -1.07 -51.76
N PRO A 439 2.55 -2.30 -52.01
CA PRO A 439 3.84 -2.50 -52.65
C PRO A 439 3.79 -1.80 -54.01
N VAL A 440 4.74 -0.88 -54.23
CA VAL A 440 4.95 -0.24 -55.52
C VAL A 440 5.27 -1.35 -56.52
N ARG A 441 4.37 -1.56 -57.48
CA ARG A 441 4.62 -2.44 -58.63
C ARG A 441 5.82 -1.88 -59.39
N THR A 442 6.96 -2.55 -59.31
CA THR A 442 8.08 -2.33 -60.22
C THR A 442 7.67 -2.75 -61.62
N VAL A 443 7.47 -1.77 -62.51
CA VAL A 443 7.30 -2.01 -63.95
C VAL A 443 8.68 -2.33 -64.54
N PRO A 444 8.85 -3.44 -65.29
CA PRO A 444 10.13 -3.73 -65.93
C PRO A 444 10.35 -2.78 -67.11
N ARG A 445 11.41 -1.97 -67.04
CA ARG A 445 11.89 -1.17 -68.18
C ARG A 445 12.51 -2.12 -69.22
N ARG A 446 11.74 -2.48 -70.25
CA ARG A 446 12.29 -2.99 -71.52
C ARG A 446 12.90 -1.81 -72.29
N GLY A 447 14.17 -1.97 -72.66
CA GLY A 447 14.90 -0.98 -73.44
C GLY A 447 14.36 -0.79 -74.85
N ARG A 448 14.48 0.45 -75.34
CA ARG A 448 14.71 0.75 -76.76
C ARG A 448 15.65 1.95 -76.84
N MET A 449 16.84 1.69 -77.39
CA MET A 449 17.73 2.72 -77.91
C MET A 449 16.99 3.54 -78.97
N ARG A 450 17.12 4.87 -78.88
CA ARG A 450 17.07 5.75 -80.04
C ARG A 450 18.11 6.85 -79.85
N THR A 451 19.09 6.80 -80.73
CA THR A 451 20.16 7.76 -81.00
C THR A 451 19.59 9.10 -81.47
N VAL A 452 20.04 10.22 -80.90
CA VAL A 452 20.18 11.51 -81.60
C VAL A 452 21.42 12.26 -81.06
N LYS A 453 22.17 12.84 -82.01
CA LYS A 453 23.48 13.51 -81.93
C LYS A 453 23.41 14.97 -81.44
N ARG A 454 24.55 15.43 -80.87
CA ARG A 454 25.14 16.80 -80.83
C ARG A 454 24.30 17.87 -80.07
N SER A 455 24.87 18.82 -79.32
CA SER A 455 26.04 19.68 -79.58
C SER A 455 26.64 20.22 -78.26
N ALA A 456 27.84 20.79 -78.35
CA ALA A 456 28.67 21.33 -77.28
C ALA A 456 28.37 22.80 -76.92
N GLU A 457 28.74 23.19 -75.70
CA GLU A 457 29.21 24.52 -75.19
C GLU A 457 29.53 24.30 -73.70
N VAL A 458 30.77 24.24 -73.19
CA VAL A 458 31.89 25.21 -73.05
C VAL A 458 31.59 26.45 -72.19
N ALA A 459 32.01 26.39 -70.92
CA ALA A 459 32.63 27.45 -70.09
C ALA A 459 33.16 26.74 -68.80
N GLN A 460 34.46 26.53 -68.50
CA GLN A 460 35.57 27.47 -68.19
C GLN A 460 35.11 28.57 -67.21
N LEU A 461 35.52 28.66 -65.93
CA LEU A 461 36.86 28.78 -65.31
C LEU A 461 36.74 28.49 -63.78
N THR A 462 37.52 27.60 -63.14
CA THR A 462 38.75 27.82 -62.32
C THR A 462 38.64 28.92 -61.24
N ALA A 463 39.21 28.88 -60.03
CA ALA A 463 39.97 27.95 -59.19
C ALA A 463 40.31 28.76 -57.90
N GLY A 464 40.68 28.11 -56.79
CA GLY A 464 41.43 28.78 -55.70
C GLY A 464 41.13 28.32 -54.27
N GLU A 465 41.73 27.19 -53.87
CA GLU A 465 42.04 26.85 -52.47
C GLU A 465 43.26 27.70 -51.95
N PRO A 466 43.92 27.36 -50.83
CA PRO A 466 43.48 27.44 -49.43
C PRO A 466 44.52 28.22 -48.58
N TRP A 467 44.22 28.63 -47.34
CA TRP A 467 45.30 29.04 -46.42
C TRP A 467 45.13 28.55 -44.99
N CYS A 468 46.26 28.07 -44.47
CA CYS A 468 46.53 27.46 -43.18
C CYS A 468 47.19 28.51 -42.26
N GLY A 469 47.03 28.42 -40.94
CA GLY A 469 47.75 29.29 -40.00
C GLY A 469 47.64 28.80 -38.57
N ARG A 470 48.78 28.63 -37.92
CA ARG A 470 49.06 27.84 -36.70
C ARG A 470 49.49 28.79 -35.55
N LEU A 471 49.64 28.22 -34.34
CA LEU A 471 50.35 28.73 -33.11
C LEU A 471 49.43 29.38 -32.05
N ALA A 472 49.64 29.27 -30.74
CA ALA A 472 50.47 28.42 -29.87
C ALA A 472 50.06 28.69 -28.39
N SER A 473 50.27 27.71 -27.49
CA SER A 473 50.70 27.81 -26.08
C SER A 473 50.08 28.87 -25.13
N HIS A 474 49.58 28.45 -23.96
CA HIS A 474 50.19 28.69 -22.63
C HIS A 474 49.30 28.12 -21.50
N ALA A 475 49.88 27.21 -20.72
CA ALA A 475 49.48 26.93 -19.34
C ALA A 475 50.24 27.88 -18.41
N PRO A 476 49.75 28.11 -17.18
CA PRO A 476 50.62 27.79 -16.04
C PRO A 476 49.88 27.06 -14.92
N ARG A 477 50.69 26.63 -13.95
CA ARG A 477 50.55 25.52 -13.01
C ARG A 477 50.89 26.06 -11.61
N TRP A 478 50.30 25.47 -10.56
CA TRP A 478 50.61 25.58 -9.11
C TRP A 478 50.06 26.85 -8.40
N ILE A 479 49.55 26.84 -7.14
CA ILE A 479 50.06 26.26 -5.88
C ILE A 479 48.92 25.98 -4.86
N THR A 480 49.12 24.93 -4.07
CA THR A 480 48.68 24.53 -2.71
C THR A 480 48.10 25.60 -1.76
N ILE A 481 46.98 25.27 -1.08
CA ILE A 481 46.83 25.11 0.39
C ILE A 481 45.79 24.01 0.61
#